data_AF-A0A3D0JXM8-F1
#
_entry.id   AF-A0A3D0JXM8-F1
#
_cell.length_a   1.000
_cell.length_b   1.000
_cell.length_c   1.000
_cell.angle_alpha   90.00
_cell.angle_beta   90.00
_cell.angle_gamma   90.00
#
_symmetry.space_group_name_H-M   'P 1'
#
loop_
_entity.id
_entity.type
_entity.pdbx_description
1 polymer ?
#
loop_
_entity_poly.entity_id
_entity_poly.type
_entity_poly.pdbx_seq_one_letter_code
_entity_poly.pdbx_strand_id
1 'polypeptide(L)'
;DPIIFVLWVFTAASILLWGRGVFCGWLCPFGALQELLNELARKIRIPQYELPFVVHERLWAIKYIVLLVLFGISLESMMLAEKAAEVEPFKTAITLKFDRQWWFVLYAVVLLLVNLFTRKVYCRYICPLGAALAIPSKFRLFDWLKRRKECGNPCQLCAKECEIQAIHPDGRINGNECHYCLDCQMTYHNDNKCPPLINKRKKRGKKAADPQLIPAVEVSDA
;
A
#
# COMPACT_ATOMS: atom_id res chain seq x y z
N ASP A 1 -19.84 -22.58 9.75
CA ASP A 1 -19.27 -23.14 8.49
C ASP A 1 -17.78 -23.38 8.58
N PRO A 2 -17.29 -24.57 8.19
CA PRO A 2 -15.86 -24.90 8.20
C PRO A 2 -15.04 -23.93 7.32
N ILE A 3 -15.62 -23.42 6.23
CA ILE A 3 -14.98 -22.43 5.34
C ILE A 3 -14.70 -21.11 6.08
N ILE A 4 -15.67 -20.61 6.85
CA ILE A 4 -15.51 -19.36 7.61
C ILE A 4 -14.38 -19.52 8.64
N PHE A 5 -14.34 -20.65 9.35
CA PHE A 5 -13.28 -20.92 10.31
C PHE A 5 -11.89 -20.92 9.66
N VAL A 6 -11.74 -21.60 8.52
CA VAL A 6 -10.47 -21.61 7.77
C VAL A 6 -10.07 -20.20 7.33
N LEU A 7 -11.01 -19.41 6.80
CA LEU A 7 -10.74 -18.03 6.38
C LEU A 7 -10.33 -17.13 7.54
N TRP A 8 -10.94 -17.29 8.71
CA TRP A 8 -10.59 -16.54 9.92
C TRP A 8 -9.19 -16.90 10.42
N VAL A 9 -8.86 -18.19 10.49
CA VAL A 9 -7.52 -18.66 10.87
C VAL A 9 -6.47 -18.16 9.89
N PHE A 10 -6.72 -18.28 8.59
CA PHE A 10 -5.82 -17.75 7.56
C PHE A 10 -5.63 -16.23 7.69
N THR A 11 -6.72 -15.49 7.89
CA THR A 11 -6.67 -14.04 8.06
C THR A 11 -5.86 -13.65 9.29
N ALA A 12 -6.14 -14.26 10.45
CA ALA A 12 -5.40 -14.01 11.69
C ALA A 12 -3.90 -14.33 11.55
N ALA A 13 -3.57 -15.49 10.97
CA ALA A 13 -2.18 -15.87 10.72
C ALA A 13 -1.49 -14.89 9.76
N SER A 14 -2.15 -14.47 8.69
CA SER A 14 -1.59 -13.52 7.73
C SER A 14 -1.32 -12.14 8.36
N ILE A 15 -2.19 -11.68 9.25
CA ILE A 15 -2.04 -10.41 9.97
C ILE A 15 -0.87 -10.49 10.95
N LEU A 16 -0.71 -11.60 11.66
CA LEU A 16 0.41 -11.76 12.60
C LEU A 16 1.76 -11.86 11.89
N LEU A 17 1.79 -12.48 10.72
CA LEU A 17 3.04 -12.70 9.99
C LEU A 17 3.47 -11.49 9.13
N TRP A 18 2.54 -10.89 8.38
CA TRP A 18 2.84 -9.80 7.42
C TRP A 18 2.11 -8.49 7.72
N GLY A 19 1.27 -8.44 8.74
CA GLY A 19 0.40 -7.30 9.01
C GLY A 19 -0.85 -7.28 8.13
N ARG A 20 -1.60 -6.17 8.20
CA ARG A 20 -2.85 -6.03 7.45
C ARG A 20 -2.70 -5.95 5.93
N GLY A 21 -1.47 -5.71 5.45
CA GLY A 21 -1.22 -5.42 4.04
C GLY A 21 -1.62 -6.57 3.11
N VAL A 22 -1.42 -7.82 3.53
CA VAL A 22 -1.85 -9.00 2.75
C VAL A 22 -3.36 -9.04 2.62
N PHE A 23 -4.09 -8.81 3.72
CA PHE A 23 -5.55 -8.79 3.68
C PHE A 23 -6.09 -7.64 2.82
N CYS A 24 -5.70 -6.40 3.11
CA CYS A 24 -6.21 -5.21 2.39
C CYS A 24 -5.75 -5.13 0.92
N GLY A 25 -4.60 -5.74 0.60
CA GLY A 25 -4.04 -5.77 -0.74
C GLY A 25 -4.60 -6.89 -1.61
N TRP A 26 -4.69 -8.11 -1.05
CA TRP A 26 -4.86 -9.35 -1.83
C TRP A 26 -6.15 -10.10 -1.51
N LEU A 27 -6.65 -10.04 -0.27
CA LEU A 27 -7.81 -10.83 0.15
C LEU A 27 -9.12 -10.04 0.10
N CYS A 28 -9.07 -8.72 0.33
CA CYS A 28 -10.26 -7.87 0.43
C CYS A 28 -10.93 -7.69 -0.96
N PRO A 29 -12.20 -8.10 -1.14
CA PRO A 29 -12.87 -7.99 -2.44
C PRO A 29 -13.13 -6.54 -2.85
N PHE A 30 -13.46 -5.68 -1.88
CA PHE A 30 -13.62 -4.25 -2.14
C PHE A 30 -12.30 -3.58 -2.54
N GLY A 31 -11.21 -3.97 -1.88
CA GLY A 31 -9.87 -3.54 -2.25
C GLY A 31 -9.50 -3.97 -3.66
N ALA A 32 -9.83 -5.19 -4.06
CA ALA A 32 -9.61 -5.69 -5.42
C ALA A 32 -10.46 -4.93 -6.46
N LEU A 33 -11.73 -4.65 -6.16
CA LEU A 33 -12.61 -3.84 -7.01
C LEU A 33 -12.04 -2.43 -7.22
N GLN A 34 -11.60 -1.78 -6.15
CA GLN A 34 -10.95 -0.47 -6.23
C GLN A 34 -9.66 -0.50 -7.05
N GLU A 35 -8.88 -1.58 -6.97
CA GLU A 35 -7.67 -1.72 -7.76
C GLU A 35 -7.99 -1.85 -9.25
N LEU A 36 -8.91 -2.74 -9.60
CA LEU A 36 -9.31 -3.00 -10.98
C LEU A 36 -9.87 -1.73 -11.64
N LEU A 37 -10.69 -0.96 -10.91
CA LEU A 37 -11.22 0.31 -11.40
C LEU A 37 -10.12 1.35 -11.63
N ASN A 38 -9.14 1.43 -10.73
CA ASN A 38 -8.04 2.37 -10.89
C ASN A 38 -7.09 1.94 -12.04
N GLU A 39 -6.86 0.65 -12.22
CA GLU A 39 -6.10 0.13 -13.35
C GLU A 39 -6.80 0.40 -14.69
N LEU A 40 -8.13 0.21 -14.75
CA LEU A 40 -8.94 0.62 -15.89
C LEU A 40 -8.83 2.13 -16.13
N ALA A 41 -8.91 2.95 -15.08
CA ALA A 41 -8.78 4.40 -15.15
C ALA A 41 -7.43 4.82 -15.76
N ARG A 42 -6.33 4.19 -15.34
CA ARG A 42 -4.99 4.41 -15.92
C ARG A 42 -4.92 3.97 -17.38
N LYS A 43 -5.55 2.86 -17.74
CA LYS A 43 -5.60 2.36 -19.13
C LYS A 43 -6.33 3.34 -20.06
N ILE A 44 -7.40 3.97 -19.59
CA ILE A 44 -8.13 5.04 -20.30
C ILE A 44 -7.54 6.45 -20.07
N ARG A 45 -6.36 6.54 -19.43
CA ARG A 45 -5.59 7.77 -19.19
C ARG A 45 -6.30 8.85 -18.37
N ILE A 46 -7.12 8.45 -17.39
CA ILE A 46 -7.66 9.38 -16.38
C ILE A 46 -6.51 9.92 -15.52
N PRO A 47 -6.46 11.24 -15.26
CA PRO A 47 -5.43 11.85 -14.43
C PRO A 47 -5.42 11.24 -13.02
N GLN A 48 -4.24 10.81 -12.57
CA GLN A 48 -4.03 10.33 -11.21
C GLN A 48 -3.51 11.48 -10.35
N TYR A 49 -4.20 11.75 -9.24
CA TYR A 49 -3.81 12.79 -8.30
C TYR A 49 -3.17 12.19 -7.03
N GLU A 50 -2.04 12.76 -6.62
CA GLU A 50 -1.40 12.42 -5.36
C GLU A 50 -1.48 13.61 -4.42
N LEU A 51 -1.89 13.36 -3.17
CA LEU A 51 -1.99 14.41 -2.16
C LEU A 51 -0.60 14.72 -1.58
N PRO A 52 -0.32 15.95 -1.15
CA PRO A 52 0.89 16.26 -0.39
C PRO A 52 0.99 15.36 0.84
N PHE A 53 2.19 14.83 1.12
CA PHE A 53 2.40 13.81 2.16
C PHE A 53 1.86 14.21 3.54
N VAL A 54 1.99 15.49 3.91
CA VAL A 54 1.50 16.01 5.20
C VAL A 54 -0.03 15.93 5.30
N VAL A 55 -0.74 16.22 4.21
CA VAL A 55 -2.21 16.10 4.17
C VAL A 55 -2.60 14.63 4.19
N HIS A 56 -1.91 13.81 3.40
CA HIS A 56 -2.11 12.37 3.35
C HIS A 56 -2.01 11.70 4.73
N GLU A 57 -0.95 12.00 5.48
CA GLU A 57 -0.69 11.45 6.81
C GLU A 57 -1.80 11.82 7.82
N ARG A 58 -2.31 13.06 7.75
CA ARG A 58 -3.43 13.51 8.61
C ARG A 58 -4.74 12.84 8.24
N LEU A 59 -5.00 12.63 6.94
CA LEU A 59 -6.23 11.98 6.47
C LEU A 59 -6.33 10.52 6.92
N TRP A 60 -5.21 9.84 7.22
CA TRP A 60 -5.26 8.50 7.82
C TRP A 60 -5.99 8.48 9.17
N ALA A 61 -5.99 9.58 9.93
CA ALA A 61 -6.70 9.66 11.20
C ALA A 61 -8.21 9.43 11.05
N ILE A 62 -8.79 9.80 9.91
CA ILE A 62 -10.24 9.73 9.67
C ILE A 62 -10.76 8.31 9.87
N LYS A 63 -10.14 7.28 9.26
CA LYS A 63 -10.58 5.88 9.43
C LYS A 63 -10.50 5.39 10.89
N TYR A 64 -9.55 5.91 11.68
CA TYR A 64 -9.47 5.57 13.10
C TYR A 64 -10.56 6.28 13.90
N ILE A 65 -10.90 7.52 13.55
CA ILE A 65 -12.05 8.23 14.14
C ILE A 65 -13.35 7.50 13.81
N VAL A 66 -13.56 7.10 12.55
CA VAL A 66 -14.73 6.30 12.13
C VAL A 66 -14.80 5.00 12.95
N LEU A 67 -13.68 4.28 13.09
CA LEU A 67 -13.62 3.07 13.91
C LEU A 67 -14.01 3.34 15.37
N LEU A 68 -13.48 4.39 16.00
CA LEU A 68 -13.78 4.72 17.40
C LEU A 68 -15.25 5.11 17.60
N VAL A 69 -15.83 5.86 16.66
CA VAL A 69 -17.26 6.21 16.69
C VAL A 69 -18.13 4.96 16.55
N LEU A 70 -17.83 4.09 15.59
CA LEU A 70 -18.56 2.82 15.41
C LEU A 70 -18.45 1.93 16.65
N PHE A 71 -17.26 1.85 17.24
CA PHE A 71 -17.04 1.11 18.48
C PHE A 71 -17.87 1.70 19.62
N GLY A 72 -17.90 3.03 19.79
CA GLY A 72 -18.73 3.70 20.80
C GLY A 72 -20.22 3.40 20.62
N ILE A 73 -20.75 3.51 19.40
CA ILE A 73 -22.16 3.20 19.11
C ILE A 73 -22.48 1.73 19.40
N SER A 74 -21.53 0.81 19.16
CA SER A 74 -21.69 -0.61 19.43
C SER A 74 -21.83 -0.96 20.92
N LEU A 75 -21.32 -0.11 21.82
CA LEU A 75 -21.48 -0.30 23.25
C LEU A 75 -22.88 0.09 23.74
N GLU A 76 -23.54 1.03 23.06
CA GLU A 76 -24.89 1.48 23.43
C GLU A 76 -25.99 0.58 22.86
N SER A 77 -25.91 0.22 21.57
CA SER A 77 -26.87 -0.71 20.99
C SER A 77 -26.34 -1.43 19.75
N MET A 78 -26.53 -2.75 19.72
CA MET A 78 -26.18 -3.59 18.58
C MET A 78 -26.94 -3.16 17.31
N MET A 79 -28.18 -2.72 17.44
CA MET A 79 -29.02 -2.33 16.31
C MET A 79 -28.61 -0.99 15.67
N LEU A 80 -28.14 0.00 16.44
CA LEU A 80 -27.56 1.22 15.85
C LEU A 80 -26.19 0.93 15.24
N ALA A 81 -25.41 0.02 15.82
CA ALA A 81 -24.12 -0.38 15.27
C ALA A 81 -24.27 -1.10 13.92
N GLU A 82 -25.27 -1.96 13.76
CA GLU A 82 -25.55 -2.59 12.47
C GLU A 82 -25.93 -1.59 11.37
N LYS A 83 -26.65 -0.52 11.73
CA LYS A 83 -26.98 0.59 10.81
C LYS A 83 -25.76 1.47 10.53
N ALA A 84 -24.95 1.77 11.54
CA ALA A 84 -23.75 2.59 11.38
C ALA A 84 -22.64 1.85 10.62
N ALA A 85 -22.56 0.52 10.74
CA ALA A 85 -21.68 -0.34 9.96
C ALA A 85 -22.01 -0.33 8.45
N GLU A 86 -23.15 0.21 8.04
CA GLU A 86 -23.46 0.47 6.62
C GLU A 86 -22.60 1.60 6.02
N VAL A 87 -21.77 2.27 6.83
CA VAL A 87 -20.65 3.09 6.32
C VAL A 87 -19.67 2.26 5.48
N GLU A 88 -19.65 0.93 5.66
CA GLU A 88 -18.91 0.03 4.79
C GLU A 88 -19.70 -0.24 3.51
N PRO A 89 -19.30 0.33 2.36
CA PRO A 89 -20.01 0.15 1.10
C PRO A 89 -19.94 -1.30 0.62
N PHE A 90 -19.14 -2.17 1.26
CA PHE A 90 -19.07 -3.59 0.96
C PHE A 90 -20.43 -4.30 1.08
N LYS A 91 -21.19 -4.01 2.16
CA LYS A 91 -22.53 -4.60 2.37
C LYS A 91 -23.49 -4.17 1.27
N THR A 92 -23.46 -2.90 0.89
CA THR A 92 -24.32 -2.32 -0.15
C THR A 92 -23.92 -2.74 -1.56
N ALA A 93 -22.64 -2.67 -1.91
CA ALA A 93 -22.15 -2.88 -3.27
C ALA A 93 -21.96 -4.35 -3.63
N ILE A 94 -21.51 -5.20 -2.68
CA ILE A 94 -21.18 -6.61 -2.95
C ILE A 94 -22.27 -7.53 -2.42
N THR A 95 -22.59 -7.46 -1.13
CA THR A 95 -23.54 -8.40 -0.50
C THR A 95 -24.97 -8.18 -0.99
N LEU A 96 -25.40 -6.92 -1.08
CA LEU A 96 -26.75 -6.55 -1.50
C LEU A 96 -26.85 -6.19 -2.99
N LYS A 97 -25.75 -6.29 -3.78
CA LYS A 97 -25.74 -5.99 -5.23
C LYS A 97 -26.42 -4.65 -5.61
N PHE A 98 -26.23 -3.61 -4.80
CA PHE A 98 -26.87 -2.29 -4.93
C PHE A 98 -28.40 -2.27 -4.72
N ASP A 99 -28.98 -3.31 -4.15
CA ASP A 99 -30.41 -3.40 -3.80
C ASP A 99 -30.71 -2.79 -2.41
N ARG A 100 -30.15 -1.60 -2.15
CA ARG A 100 -30.36 -0.84 -0.91
C ARG A 100 -30.90 0.55 -1.25
N GLN A 101 -31.29 1.32 -0.24
CA GLN A 101 -31.79 2.68 -0.42
C GLN A 101 -30.83 3.51 -1.28
N TRP A 102 -31.38 4.32 -2.19
CA TRP A 102 -30.65 5.01 -3.26
C TRP A 102 -29.46 5.84 -2.78
N TRP A 103 -29.54 6.39 -1.57
CA TRP A 103 -28.49 7.22 -0.99
C TRP A 103 -27.24 6.40 -0.58
N PHE A 104 -27.39 5.13 -0.17
CA PHE A 104 -26.25 4.25 0.07
C PHE A 104 -25.57 3.83 -1.23
N VAL A 105 -26.37 3.59 -2.27
CA VAL A 105 -25.87 3.29 -3.62
C VAL A 105 -25.11 4.49 -4.15
N LEU A 106 -25.67 5.70 -4.02
CA LEU A 106 -25.01 6.95 -4.40
C LEU A 106 -23.69 7.11 -3.65
N TYR A 107 -23.67 6.88 -2.33
CA TYR A 107 -22.44 6.94 -1.53
C TYR A 107 -21.36 5.96 -2.06
N ALA A 108 -21.73 4.69 -2.29
CA ALA A 108 -20.81 3.70 -2.83
C ALA A 108 -20.30 4.10 -4.23
N VAL A 109 -21.17 4.56 -5.12
CA VAL A 109 -20.80 5.01 -6.47
C VAL A 109 -19.86 6.21 -6.40
N VAL A 110 -20.13 7.21 -5.56
CA VAL A 110 -19.24 8.38 -5.37
C VAL A 110 -17.86 7.94 -4.91
N LEU A 111 -17.75 7.01 -3.96
CA LEU A 111 -16.46 6.47 -3.52
C LEU A 111 -15.71 5.76 -4.65
N LEU A 112 -16.42 4.99 -5.48
CA LEU A 112 -15.82 4.31 -6.63
C LEU A 112 -15.38 5.30 -7.72
N LEU A 113 -16.14 6.37 -7.96
CA LEU A 113 -15.77 7.44 -8.89
C LEU A 113 -14.53 8.19 -8.43
N VAL A 114 -14.45 8.57 -7.16
CA VAL A 114 -13.27 9.22 -6.58
C VAL A 114 -12.03 8.31 -6.70
N ASN A 115 -12.22 6.99 -6.55
CA ASN A 115 -11.17 6.00 -6.69
C ASN A 115 -10.57 5.93 -8.12
N LEU A 116 -11.29 6.39 -9.16
CA LEU A 116 -10.73 6.47 -10.52
C LEU A 116 -9.58 7.47 -10.62
N PHE A 117 -9.64 8.54 -9.84
CA PHE A 117 -8.64 9.61 -9.81
C PHE A 117 -7.51 9.34 -8.83
N THR A 118 -7.74 8.47 -7.85
CA THR A 118 -6.86 8.29 -6.69
C THR A 118 -6.95 6.85 -6.18
N ARG A 119 -5.82 6.12 -6.20
CA ARG A 119 -5.79 4.68 -5.91
C ARG A 119 -6.29 4.38 -4.49
N LYS A 120 -7.25 3.45 -4.34
CA LYS A 120 -7.76 2.91 -3.06
C LYS A 120 -8.17 3.96 -2.00
N VAL A 121 -8.82 5.08 -2.37
CA VAL A 121 -9.18 6.16 -1.43
C VAL A 121 -9.94 5.69 -0.19
N TYR A 122 -11.01 4.92 -0.40
CA TYR A 122 -11.81 4.41 0.71
C TYR A 122 -10.96 3.62 1.72
N CYS A 123 -10.14 2.67 1.25
CA CYS A 123 -9.22 1.91 2.11
C CYS A 123 -8.18 2.78 2.82
N ARG A 124 -7.74 3.88 2.19
CA ARG A 124 -6.73 4.79 2.77
C ARG A 124 -7.28 5.68 3.88
N TYR A 125 -8.51 6.21 3.73
CA TYR A 125 -8.99 7.27 4.62
C TYR A 125 -10.28 6.97 5.38
N ILE A 126 -11.12 6.04 4.92
CA ILE A 126 -12.47 5.87 5.49
C ILE A 126 -12.67 4.50 6.13
N CYS A 127 -12.09 3.44 5.54
CA CYS A 127 -12.35 2.05 5.89
C CYS A 127 -12.06 1.71 7.37
N PRO A 128 -13.10 1.48 8.21
CA PRO A 128 -12.92 1.18 9.63
C PRO A 128 -12.33 -0.22 9.85
N LEU A 129 -12.70 -1.22 9.03
CA LEU A 129 -12.06 -2.53 9.04
C LEU A 129 -10.54 -2.41 8.80
N GLY A 130 -10.12 -1.58 7.84
CA GLY A 130 -8.70 -1.34 7.57
C GLY A 130 -7.96 -0.73 8.76
N ALA A 131 -8.63 0.16 9.52
CA ALA A 131 -8.10 0.72 10.76
C ALA A 131 -8.02 -0.34 11.87
N ALA A 132 -9.06 -1.17 12.03
CA ALA A 132 -9.09 -2.23 13.03
C ALA A 132 -7.96 -3.25 12.80
N LEU A 133 -7.73 -3.66 11.55
CA LEU A 133 -6.65 -4.57 11.18
C LEU A 133 -5.25 -3.95 11.32
N ALA A 134 -5.15 -2.62 11.30
CA ALA A 134 -3.87 -1.93 11.48
C ALA A 134 -3.34 -2.07 12.91
N ILE A 135 -4.22 -2.17 13.92
CA ILE A 135 -3.85 -2.26 15.34
C ILE A 135 -2.98 -3.51 15.62
N PRO A 136 -3.43 -4.75 15.34
CA PRO A 136 -2.62 -5.94 15.56
C PRO A 136 -1.41 -6.00 14.61
N SER A 137 -1.47 -5.34 13.45
CA SER A 137 -0.37 -5.35 12.48
C SER A 137 0.92 -4.68 12.98
N LYS A 138 0.84 -3.86 14.03
CA LYS A 138 2.02 -3.31 14.73
C LYS A 138 2.88 -4.39 15.40
N PHE A 139 2.28 -5.53 15.75
CA PHE A 139 2.94 -6.66 16.38
C PHE A 139 3.35 -7.74 15.38
N ARG A 140 3.43 -7.40 14.09
CA ARG A 140 3.84 -8.37 13.06
C ARG A 140 5.23 -8.93 13.36
N LEU A 141 5.40 -10.23 13.14
CA LEU A 141 6.64 -10.94 13.43
C LEU A 141 7.72 -10.73 12.36
N PHE A 142 7.34 -10.48 11.10
CA PHE A 142 8.29 -10.43 9.98
C PHE A 142 8.11 -9.20 9.08
N ASP A 143 9.22 -8.47 8.90
CA ASP A 143 9.34 -7.36 7.96
C ASP A 143 9.97 -7.82 6.64
N TRP A 144 9.15 -8.36 5.73
CA TRP A 144 9.64 -8.88 4.44
C TRP A 144 10.10 -7.79 3.46
N LEU A 145 9.60 -6.55 3.61
CA LEU A 145 9.87 -5.46 2.67
C LEU A 145 11.29 -4.92 2.88
N LYS A 146 12.19 -5.22 1.94
CA LYS A 146 13.59 -4.81 2.02
C LYS A 146 13.78 -3.37 1.53
N ARG A 147 14.72 -2.67 2.18
CA ARG A 147 15.17 -1.31 1.83
C ARG A 147 16.69 -1.26 1.87
N ARG A 148 17.30 -0.36 1.10
CA ARG A 148 18.73 -0.08 1.16
C ARG A 148 18.97 1.16 2.02
N LYS A 149 20.21 1.35 2.48
CA LYS A 149 20.58 2.50 3.31
C LYS A 149 20.41 3.84 2.58
N GLU A 150 20.56 3.83 1.26
CA GLU A 150 20.42 5.01 0.40
C GLU A 150 18.96 5.38 0.13
N CYS A 151 18.01 4.53 0.53
CA CYS A 151 16.59 4.80 0.31
C CYS A 151 16.06 5.80 1.35
N GLY A 152 15.46 6.90 0.89
CA GLY A 152 15.07 8.05 1.72
C GLY A 152 16.11 9.16 1.76
N ASN A 153 17.40 8.83 1.59
CA ASN A 153 18.44 9.82 1.37
C ASN A 153 19.67 9.17 0.70
N PRO A 154 20.05 9.53 -0.54
CA PRO A 154 19.42 10.50 -1.44
C PRO A 154 18.30 9.91 -2.34
N CYS A 155 18.06 8.60 -2.32
CA CYS A 155 17.15 7.95 -3.27
C CYS A 155 15.67 8.04 -2.83
N GLN A 156 14.84 8.74 -3.63
CA GLN A 156 13.41 8.92 -3.37
C GLN A 156 12.49 8.11 -4.29
N LEU A 157 13.04 7.23 -5.13
CA LEU A 157 12.27 6.60 -6.22
C LEU A 157 11.06 5.80 -5.71
N CYS A 158 11.25 4.86 -4.79
CA CYS A 158 10.13 4.05 -4.29
C CYS A 158 9.09 4.88 -3.54
N ALA A 159 9.49 5.98 -2.90
CA ALA A 159 8.54 6.86 -2.19
C ALA A 159 7.64 7.60 -3.20
N LYS A 160 8.22 8.05 -4.31
CA LYS A 160 7.48 8.67 -5.43
C LYS A 160 6.60 7.69 -6.21
N GLU A 161 7.01 6.43 -6.35
CA GLU A 161 6.22 5.41 -7.06
C GLU A 161 5.14 4.77 -6.19
N CYS A 162 5.15 5.01 -4.88
CA CYS A 162 4.16 4.42 -3.99
C CYS A 162 2.84 5.19 -4.09
N GLU A 163 1.94 4.76 -4.97
CA GLU A 163 0.60 5.37 -5.16
C GLU A 163 -0.28 5.32 -3.89
N ILE A 164 0.00 4.38 -2.98
CA ILE A 164 -0.64 4.29 -1.67
C ILE A 164 -0.10 5.34 -0.69
N GLN A 165 1.11 5.84 -0.95
CA GLN A 165 1.86 6.81 -0.13
C GLN A 165 2.19 6.31 1.28
N ALA A 166 2.40 4.99 1.42
CA ALA A 166 2.78 4.36 2.68
C ALA A 166 4.29 4.47 3.01
N ILE A 167 5.10 5.08 2.14
CA ILE A 167 6.54 5.26 2.34
C ILE A 167 6.79 6.73 2.71
N HIS A 168 7.35 6.96 3.90
CA HIS A 168 7.70 8.29 4.36
C HIS A 168 8.86 8.88 3.51
N PRO A 169 8.98 10.23 3.43
CA PRO A 169 10.08 10.88 2.72
C PRO A 169 11.48 10.50 3.24
N ASP A 170 11.58 10.11 4.52
CA ASP A 170 12.82 9.59 5.12
C ASP A 170 13.17 8.15 4.68
N GLY A 171 12.29 7.53 3.90
CA GLY A 171 12.46 6.20 3.33
C GLY A 171 11.94 5.05 4.17
N ARG A 172 11.32 5.29 5.33
CA ARG A 172 10.69 4.23 6.14
C ARG A 172 9.33 3.84 5.57
N ILE A 173 8.99 2.56 5.63
CA ILE A 173 7.68 2.05 5.22
C ILE A 173 6.78 2.01 6.45
N ASN A 174 5.64 2.70 6.39
CA ASN A 174 4.61 2.57 7.41
C ASN A 174 3.81 1.28 7.18
N GLY A 175 4.11 0.24 7.96
CA GLY A 175 3.45 -1.06 7.88
C GLY A 175 1.94 -1.01 8.18
N ASN A 176 1.50 -0.04 8.98
CA ASN A 176 0.08 0.18 9.28
C ASN A 176 -0.68 0.80 8.11
N GLU A 177 0.03 1.30 7.09
CA GLU A 177 -0.54 1.95 5.91
C GLU A 177 -0.30 1.18 4.60
N CYS A 178 0.74 0.35 4.58
CA CYS A 178 1.14 -0.45 3.44
C CYS A 178 0.10 -1.51 3.06
N HIS A 179 -0.28 -1.54 1.78
CA HIS A 179 -1.19 -2.54 1.21
C HIS A 179 -0.45 -3.72 0.53
N TYR A 180 0.86 -3.86 0.72
CA TYR A 180 1.66 -4.97 0.17
C TYR A 180 1.48 -5.19 -1.35
N CYS A 181 1.40 -4.13 -2.15
CA CYS A 181 1.37 -4.25 -3.62
C CYS A 181 2.71 -4.72 -4.24
N LEU A 182 3.81 -4.65 -3.48
CA LEU A 182 5.16 -5.06 -3.88
C LEU A 182 5.82 -4.25 -5.02
N ASP A 183 5.19 -3.18 -5.51
CA ASP A 183 5.76 -2.29 -6.54
C ASP A 183 7.16 -1.77 -6.14
N CYS A 184 7.34 -1.41 -4.87
CA CYS A 184 8.63 -0.96 -4.35
C CYS A 184 9.69 -2.08 -4.32
N GLN A 185 9.30 -3.34 -4.12
CA GLN A 185 10.21 -4.49 -4.14
C GLN A 185 10.61 -4.84 -5.57
N MET A 186 9.68 -4.74 -6.53
CA MET A 186 9.98 -4.86 -7.96
C MET A 186 11.03 -3.81 -8.39
N THR A 187 10.86 -2.55 -7.97
CA THR A 187 11.87 -1.50 -8.22
C THR A 187 13.18 -1.77 -7.45
N TYR A 188 13.14 -2.29 -6.23
CA TYR A 188 14.34 -2.59 -5.41
C TYR A 188 15.25 -3.67 -6.04
N HIS A 189 14.64 -4.68 -6.68
CA HIS A 189 15.33 -5.80 -7.31
C HIS A 189 15.69 -5.56 -8.79
N ASN A 190 15.26 -4.45 -9.38
CA ASN A 190 15.53 -4.14 -10.78
C ASN A 190 16.86 -3.37 -10.95
N ASP A 191 17.87 -4.02 -11.53
CA ASP A 191 19.20 -3.46 -11.78
C ASP A 191 19.21 -2.22 -12.71
N ASN A 192 18.19 -2.07 -13.55
CA ASN A 192 18.05 -0.96 -14.51
C ASN A 192 17.20 0.19 -13.98
N LYS A 193 16.44 -0.02 -12.90
CA LYS A 193 15.51 0.97 -12.35
C LYS A 193 15.96 1.52 -11.01
N CYS A 194 16.59 0.70 -10.16
CA CYS A 194 17.04 1.09 -8.83
C CYS A 194 18.29 1.99 -8.89
N PRO A 195 18.23 3.29 -8.49
CA PRO A 195 19.38 4.19 -8.60
C PRO A 195 20.64 3.71 -7.86
N PRO A 196 20.56 3.15 -6.64
CA PRO A 196 21.72 2.54 -5.98
C PRO A 196 22.39 1.41 -6.81
N LEU A 197 21.62 0.55 -7.47
CA LEU A 197 22.15 -0.54 -8.29
C LEU A 197 22.77 -0.01 -9.59
N ILE A 198 22.10 0.95 -10.25
CA ILE A 198 22.64 1.62 -11.44
C ILE A 198 23.98 2.28 -11.11
N ASN A 199 24.07 2.98 -9.98
CA ASN A 199 25.30 3.62 -9.53
C ASN A 199 26.41 2.59 -9.22
N LYS A 200 26.06 1.48 -8.55
CA LYS A 200 27.00 0.38 -8.29
C LYS A 200 27.50 -0.25 -9.58
N ARG A 201 26.63 -0.48 -10.57
CA ARG A 201 26.99 -1.00 -11.90
C ARG A 201 27.90 -0.03 -12.66
N LYS A 202 27.55 1.26 -12.71
CA LYS A 202 28.39 2.30 -13.35
C LYS A 202 29.79 2.35 -12.75
N LYS A 203 29.91 2.25 -11.41
CA LYS A 203 31.22 2.19 -10.73
C LYS A 203 32.01 0.93 -11.09
N ARG A 204 31.37 -0.24 -11.20
CA ARG A 204 32.02 -1.49 -11.63
C ARG A 204 32.48 -1.43 -13.08
N GLY A 205 31.67 -0.88 -13.98
CA GLY A 205 32.03 -0.68 -15.39
C GLY A 205 33.21 0.26 -15.57
N LYS A 206 33.27 1.36 -14.80
CA LYS A 206 34.44 2.26 -14.80
C LYS A 206 35.72 1.58 -14.31
N LYS A 207 35.63 0.76 -13.25
CA LYS A 207 36.79 -0.03 -12.76
C LYS A 207 37.26 -1.11 -13.73
N ALA A 208 36.36 -1.69 -14.52
CA ALA A 208 36.73 -2.69 -15.53
C ALA A 208 37.37 -2.07 -16.79
N ALA A 209 37.10 -0.78 -17.06
CA ALA A 209 37.68 -0.03 -18.17
C ALA A 209 39.02 0.64 -17.83
N ASP A 210 39.47 0.57 -16.58
CA ASP A 210 40.76 1.09 -16.11
C ASP A 210 41.66 -0.06 -15.62
N PRO A 211 42.14 -0.95 -16.53
CA PRO A 211 43.30 -1.77 -16.25
C PRO A 211 44.52 -0.84 -16.36
N GLN A 212 45.11 -0.52 -15.22
CA GLN A 212 46.36 0.23 -15.13
C GLN A 212 47.34 -0.25 -16.21
N LEU A 213 47.76 0.68 -17.08
CA LEU A 213 49.00 0.58 -17.84
C LEU A 213 50.11 0.30 -16.83
N ILE A 214 50.53 -0.95 -16.71
CA ILE A 214 51.82 -1.29 -16.12
C ILE A 214 52.82 -0.85 -17.20
N PRO A 215 53.64 0.20 -17.00
CA PRO A 215 54.68 0.51 -17.95
C PRO A 215 55.62 -0.69 -17.95
N ALA A 216 55.71 -1.39 -19.08
CA ALA A 216 56.78 -2.35 -19.31
C ALA A 216 58.07 -1.53 -19.22
N VAL A 217 58.83 -1.77 -18.16
CA VAL A 217 60.20 -1.27 -18.06
C VAL A 217 60.95 -1.91 -19.22
N GLU A 218 61.29 -1.11 -20.24
CA GLU A 218 62.21 -1.53 -21.29
C GLU A 218 63.56 -1.83 -20.62
N VAL A 219 63.90 -3.11 -20.57
CA VAL A 219 65.25 -3.55 -20.22
C VAL A 219 66.09 -3.31 -21.47
N SER A 220 66.86 -2.23 -21.46
CA SER A 220 67.88 -1.95 -22.45
C SER A 220 69.06 -2.90 -22.21
N ASP A 221 69.18 -3.95 -23.02
CA ASP A 221 70.41 -4.71 -23.17
C ASP A 221 71.41 -3.87 -23.99
N ALA A 222 72.43 -3.32 -23.34
CA ALA A 222 73.69 -2.86 -23.96
C ALA A 222 74.79 -2.73 -22.90
#